data_AF-A0A552R1J7-F1
#
_entry.id   AF-A0A552R1J7-F1
#
_cell.length_a   1.000
_cell.length_b   1.000
_cell.length_c   1.000
_cell.angle_alpha   90.00
_cell.angle_beta   90.00
_cell.angle_gamma   90.00
#
_symmetry.space_group_name_H-M   'P 1'
#
loop_
_entity.id
_entity.type
_entity.pdbx_description
1 polymer ?
#
loop_
_entity_poly.entity_id
_entity_poly.type
_entity_poly.pdbx_seq_one_letter_code
_entity_poly.pdbx_strand_id
1 'polypeptide(L)'
;MSLSRRGLLTAGGAMGALAATAASAGPAAAGASHGKGRGHGNGGGQRVRTGFDRLAADGYALLKGQRVGVVTNPTGITSDVRHIVDVMHPDGRVDLTAVFGPEHGFRGTAQAGGSEGRYDDPATGLPVYDTYLKSGQALADVFTASGVDTIVFDIQDAGARFYTYIWTLYDCMEAAALAGKRFVVLDRPNPVSGRAALGPVLDPAFGTFVGRREISQAHGMTVTELALLFNGEFLKDRPAELETVKMSGWSRSDFFDATGLPWVPPSPNMPTPDTALVYSGTCLFEGTNLSEGRGTTRPFELLGAEGVDHRWADAANALELPGVAFREAYFAPTFSKFQGRTVGGVQLHVQDREVFDPVRTGIALLITAKRTWDGFAWRSDNWIDKLTGNTRVRTMIDAGADLDEVTGAWADDLAEFRAVRKKYLQYR
;
A
#
# COMPACT_ATOMS: atom_id res chain seq x y z
N MET A 1 0.13 32.03 47.85
CA MET A 1 0.77 32.65 46.67
C MET A 1 -0.33 32.88 45.64
N SER A 2 -0.37 34.09 45.11
CA SER A 2 -1.55 34.78 44.58
C SER A 2 -2.04 34.28 43.21
N LEU A 3 -3.35 34.01 43.13
CA LEU A 3 -4.17 34.09 41.91
C LEU A 3 -4.96 35.41 41.95
N SER A 4 -5.02 36.12 40.83
CA SER A 4 -5.92 37.27 40.58
C SER A 4 -6.54 37.07 39.20
N ARG A 5 -7.84 36.79 39.03
CA ARG A 5 -9.07 37.62 39.14
C ARG A 5 -9.25 38.67 38.02
N ARG A 6 -10.23 38.33 37.17
CA ARG A 6 -11.39 39.12 36.69
C ARG A 6 -11.21 40.31 35.73
N GLY A 7 -11.95 40.20 34.62
CA GLY A 7 -12.70 41.29 33.98
C GLY A 7 -13.90 40.71 33.21
N LEU A 8 -15.10 40.90 33.75
CA LEU A 8 -16.40 40.42 33.24
C LEU A 8 -17.05 41.48 32.34
N LEU A 9 -17.72 41.02 31.28
CA LEU A 9 -19.05 41.42 30.74
C LEU A 9 -19.52 42.89 30.75
N THR A 10 -20.07 43.34 29.61
CA THR A 10 -21.47 43.83 29.53
C THR A 10 -21.94 43.98 28.08
N ALA A 11 -23.25 43.77 27.90
CA ALA A 11 -23.98 43.60 26.66
C ALA A 11 -24.89 44.81 26.35
N GLY A 12 -25.43 44.83 25.11
CA GLY A 12 -26.53 45.70 24.62
C GLY A 12 -26.17 46.21 23.21
N GLY A 13 -26.88 45.93 22.11
CA GLY A 13 -28.27 45.56 21.90
C GLY A 13 -28.96 46.70 21.15
N ALA A 14 -29.14 46.61 19.82
CA ALA A 14 -30.21 47.28 19.07
C ALA A 14 -30.26 46.82 17.60
N MET A 15 -31.49 46.60 17.13
CA MET A 15 -31.90 46.20 15.78
C MET A 15 -31.67 47.30 14.73
N GLY A 16 -31.52 46.89 13.48
CA GLY A 16 -31.69 47.73 12.29
C GLY A 16 -31.80 46.87 11.02
N ALA A 17 -33.01 46.77 10.48
CA ALA A 17 -33.35 46.08 9.24
C ALA A 17 -33.23 47.00 8.01
N LEU A 18 -33.30 46.38 6.81
CA LEU A 18 -33.45 46.95 5.44
C LEU A 18 -32.12 47.35 4.76
N ALA A 19 -31.83 47.06 3.50
CA ALA A 19 -32.64 46.61 2.37
C ALA A 19 -31.78 45.86 1.34
N ALA A 20 -32.44 44.99 0.57
CA ALA A 20 -31.91 44.33 -0.61
C ALA A 20 -31.76 45.32 -1.78
N THR A 21 -30.70 45.15 -2.58
CA THR A 21 -30.69 45.52 -4.00
C THR A 21 -30.05 44.40 -4.80
N ALA A 22 -30.92 43.65 -5.49
CA ALA A 22 -30.54 42.78 -6.58
C ALA A 22 -30.11 43.64 -7.78
N ALA A 23 -28.98 43.28 -8.40
CA ALA A 23 -28.65 43.73 -9.75
C ALA A 23 -28.32 42.50 -10.58
N SER A 24 -29.28 42.16 -11.44
CA SER A 24 -29.18 41.19 -12.53
C SER A 24 -28.26 41.71 -13.63
N ALA A 25 -27.29 40.90 -14.05
CA ALA A 25 -26.65 41.02 -15.35
C ALA A 25 -26.68 39.65 -16.04
N GLY A 26 -27.36 39.59 -17.19
CA GLY A 26 -27.48 38.42 -18.04
C GLY A 26 -26.18 38.06 -18.79
N PRO A 27 -26.20 36.95 -19.55
CA PRO A 27 -24.98 36.28 -19.99
C PRO A 27 -24.40 36.93 -21.24
N ALA A 28 -23.09 37.17 -21.23
CA ALA A 28 -22.32 37.48 -22.44
C ALA A 28 -21.79 36.17 -23.02
N ALA A 29 -22.34 35.78 -24.17
CA ALA A 29 -21.78 34.75 -25.03
C ALA A 29 -20.50 35.30 -25.70
N ALA A 30 -19.38 34.61 -25.51
CA ALA A 30 -18.18 34.75 -26.34
C ALA A 30 -17.72 33.35 -26.73
N GLY A 31 -17.85 33.04 -28.02
CA GLY A 31 -17.37 31.81 -28.60
C GLY A 31 -15.85 31.78 -28.62
N ALA A 32 -15.29 30.70 -28.09
CA ALA A 32 -13.97 30.21 -28.47
C ALA A 32 -14.12 28.71 -28.68
N SER A 33 -14.17 28.31 -29.95
CA SER A 33 -13.77 26.97 -30.35
C SER A 33 -12.33 26.78 -29.90
N HIS A 34 -11.97 25.66 -29.28
CA HIS A 34 -10.65 25.00 -29.31
C HIS A 34 -10.74 23.71 -28.47
N GLY A 35 -10.37 22.58 -29.08
CA GLY A 35 -10.04 21.33 -28.39
C GLY A 35 -11.22 20.48 -27.93
N LYS A 36 -11.59 19.45 -28.70
CA LYS A 36 -12.33 18.28 -28.20
C LYS A 36 -11.46 17.56 -27.16
N GLY A 37 -11.48 18.04 -25.92
CA GLY A 37 -11.14 17.21 -24.76
C GLY A 37 -12.14 16.07 -24.74
N ARG A 38 -11.65 14.83 -24.86
CA ARG A 38 -12.47 13.64 -24.61
C ARG A 38 -12.98 13.77 -23.18
N GLY A 39 -14.27 14.12 -23.06
CA GLY A 39 -14.96 14.05 -21.79
C GLY A 39 -14.77 12.65 -21.23
N HIS A 40 -14.34 12.55 -19.97
CA HIS A 40 -14.48 11.34 -19.19
C HIS A 40 -15.96 11.06 -19.07
N GLY A 41 -16.47 10.30 -20.04
CA GLY A 41 -17.80 9.71 -20.00
C GLY A 41 -17.89 8.85 -18.76
N ASN A 42 -18.67 9.33 -17.80
CA ASN A 42 -19.15 8.61 -16.65
C ASN A 42 -20.11 7.50 -17.13
N GLY A 43 -19.55 6.38 -17.60
CA GLY A 43 -20.29 5.34 -18.31
C GLY A 43 -19.56 4.00 -18.45
N GLY A 44 -18.80 3.58 -17.44
CA GLY A 44 -18.17 2.27 -17.40
C GLY A 44 -18.64 1.49 -16.18
N GLY A 45 -19.49 0.47 -16.37
CA GLY A 45 -19.71 -0.52 -15.32
C GLY A 45 -18.39 -1.15 -14.87
N GLN A 46 -18.34 -1.67 -13.65
CA GLN A 46 -17.16 -2.37 -13.14
C GLN A 46 -16.63 -3.40 -14.13
N ARG A 47 -15.39 -3.17 -14.57
CA ARG A 47 -14.73 -4.00 -15.56
C ARG A 47 -14.12 -5.24 -14.93
N VAL A 48 -13.55 -5.07 -13.73
CA VAL A 48 -12.90 -6.15 -12.98
C VAL A 48 -13.88 -6.73 -11.97
N ARG A 49 -13.93 -8.06 -11.92
CA ARG A 49 -14.54 -8.81 -10.81
C ARG A 49 -13.42 -9.41 -9.97
N THR A 50 -13.38 -9.05 -8.70
CA THR A 50 -12.40 -9.56 -7.73
C THR A 50 -12.56 -11.06 -7.51
N GLY A 51 -11.59 -11.69 -6.84
CA GLY A 51 -11.73 -13.07 -6.38
C GLY A 51 -12.99 -13.27 -5.53
N PHE A 52 -13.31 -12.31 -4.65
CA PHE A 52 -14.54 -12.34 -3.86
C PHE A 52 -15.80 -12.28 -4.73
N ASP A 53 -15.88 -11.35 -5.69
CA ASP A 53 -17.06 -11.23 -6.56
C ASP A 53 -17.32 -12.55 -7.31
N ARG A 54 -16.25 -13.25 -7.72
CA ARG A 54 -16.36 -14.53 -8.41
C ARG A 54 -16.75 -15.68 -7.48
N LEU A 55 -16.18 -15.75 -6.29
CA LEU A 55 -16.54 -16.74 -5.27
C LEU A 55 -18.01 -16.59 -4.86
N ALA A 56 -18.47 -15.36 -4.61
CA ALA A 56 -19.85 -15.09 -4.24
C ALA A 56 -20.83 -15.44 -5.38
N ALA A 57 -20.45 -15.14 -6.64
CA ALA A 57 -21.26 -15.45 -7.81
C ALA A 57 -21.45 -16.95 -8.08
N ASP A 58 -20.50 -17.81 -7.66
CA ASP A 58 -20.65 -19.28 -7.76
C ASP A 58 -21.44 -19.90 -6.59
N GLY A 59 -21.82 -19.08 -5.61
CA GLY A 59 -22.51 -19.52 -4.41
C GLY A 59 -21.59 -20.12 -3.34
N TYR A 60 -20.34 -19.67 -3.27
CA TYR A 60 -19.32 -20.12 -2.32
C TYR A 60 -19.03 -21.63 -2.43
N ALA A 61 -19.12 -22.20 -3.63
CA ALA A 61 -18.98 -23.63 -3.88
C ALA A 61 -17.67 -24.20 -3.31
N LEU A 62 -16.59 -23.42 -3.39
CA LEU A 62 -15.28 -23.77 -2.85
C LEU A 62 -15.26 -23.91 -1.31
N LEU A 63 -16.21 -23.31 -0.60
CA LEU A 63 -16.26 -23.23 0.87
C LEU A 63 -17.39 -24.07 1.47
N LYS A 64 -18.17 -24.76 0.63
CA LYS A 64 -19.38 -25.46 1.07
C LYS A 64 -19.08 -26.54 2.11
N GLY A 65 -19.76 -26.46 3.26
CA GLY A 65 -19.65 -27.44 4.34
C GLY A 65 -18.33 -27.38 5.11
N GLN A 66 -17.54 -26.32 4.96
CA GLN A 66 -16.32 -26.07 5.72
C GLN A 66 -16.58 -24.95 6.74
N ARG A 67 -15.99 -25.06 7.94
CA ARG A 67 -15.91 -23.90 8.85
C ARG A 67 -14.83 -22.96 8.34
N VAL A 68 -15.23 -21.75 8.00
CA VAL A 68 -14.37 -20.78 7.33
C VAL A 68 -13.91 -19.73 8.33
N GLY A 69 -12.62 -19.41 8.28
CA GLY A 69 -12.10 -18.16 8.82
C GLY A 69 -11.53 -17.28 7.73
N VAL A 70 -11.59 -15.95 7.91
CA VAL A 70 -11.15 -14.99 6.89
C VAL A 70 -10.05 -14.08 7.44
N VAL A 71 -8.89 -14.08 6.80
CA VAL A 71 -7.82 -13.10 6.97
C VAL A 71 -8.15 -11.88 6.09
N THR A 72 -8.54 -10.78 6.74
CA THR A 72 -8.96 -9.57 6.03
C THR A 72 -8.79 -8.32 6.88
N ASN A 73 -9.02 -7.17 6.26
CA ASN A 73 -8.95 -5.84 6.84
C ASN A 73 -10.00 -4.94 6.14
N PRO A 74 -10.04 -3.61 6.35
CA PRO A 74 -11.06 -2.76 5.72
C PRO A 74 -11.10 -2.80 4.19
N THR A 75 -10.05 -3.29 3.53
CA THR A 75 -9.98 -3.39 2.07
C THR A 75 -10.71 -4.59 1.51
N GLY A 76 -11.03 -5.57 2.36
CA GLY A 76 -11.86 -6.73 2.06
C GLY A 76 -13.31 -6.32 1.85
N ILE A 77 -13.55 -5.59 0.75
CA ILE A 77 -14.87 -5.10 0.37
C ILE A 77 -15.28 -5.66 -0.98
N THR A 78 -16.59 -5.74 -1.13
CA THR A 78 -17.30 -5.94 -2.37
C THR A 78 -17.19 -4.73 -3.29
N SER A 79 -17.55 -4.98 -4.53
CA SER A 79 -17.72 -4.01 -5.58
C SER A 79 -18.72 -2.88 -5.24
N ASP A 80 -19.69 -3.12 -4.35
CA ASP A 80 -20.64 -2.15 -3.80
C ASP A 80 -20.26 -1.67 -2.38
N VAL A 81 -18.97 -1.67 -2.03
CA VAL A 81 -18.39 -1.11 -0.79
C VAL A 81 -18.90 -1.72 0.54
N ARG A 82 -19.48 -2.92 0.50
CA ARG A 82 -19.77 -3.71 1.72
C ARG A 82 -18.60 -4.60 2.09
N HIS A 83 -18.27 -4.66 3.37
CA HIS A 83 -17.21 -5.53 3.87
C HIS A 83 -17.58 -7.02 3.71
N ILE A 84 -16.64 -7.84 3.22
CA ILE A 84 -16.90 -9.25 2.85
C ILE A 84 -17.40 -10.10 4.01
N VAL A 85 -16.89 -9.86 5.23
CA VAL A 85 -17.35 -10.56 6.45
C VAL A 85 -18.83 -10.27 6.71
N ASP A 86 -19.26 -9.02 6.55
CA ASP A 86 -20.65 -8.61 6.77
C ASP A 86 -21.57 -9.14 5.64
N VAL A 87 -21.00 -9.51 4.49
CA VAL A 87 -21.71 -10.15 3.37
C VAL A 87 -21.80 -11.68 3.55
N MET A 88 -20.69 -12.32 3.96
CA MET A 88 -20.60 -13.77 4.11
C MET A 88 -21.31 -14.28 5.35
N HIS A 89 -21.16 -13.59 6.50
CA HIS A 89 -21.67 -14.05 7.78
C HIS A 89 -23.18 -14.39 7.79
N PRO A 90 -24.09 -13.57 7.22
CA PRO A 90 -25.51 -13.91 7.18
C PRO A 90 -25.90 -14.90 6.07
N ASP A 91 -24.98 -15.30 5.17
CA ASP A 91 -25.30 -16.17 4.05
C ASP A 91 -25.15 -17.64 4.42
N GLY A 92 -26.28 -18.35 4.58
CA GLY A 92 -26.30 -19.76 4.99
C GLY A 92 -25.63 -20.76 4.04
N ARG A 93 -25.08 -20.31 2.90
CA ARG A 93 -24.25 -21.15 2.02
C ARG A 93 -22.80 -21.25 2.47
N VAL A 94 -22.34 -20.36 3.35
CA VAL A 94 -20.98 -20.36 3.91
C VAL A 94 -21.05 -20.32 5.44
N ASP A 95 -20.30 -21.19 6.11
CA ASP A 95 -20.21 -21.23 7.57
C ASP A 95 -19.00 -20.41 8.02
N LEU A 96 -19.16 -19.08 8.07
CA LEU A 96 -18.12 -18.17 8.53
C LEU A 96 -18.09 -18.13 10.07
N THR A 97 -17.01 -18.62 10.66
CA THR A 97 -16.89 -18.80 12.12
C THR A 97 -15.78 -18.01 12.77
N ALA A 98 -14.84 -17.42 12.01
CA ALA A 98 -13.77 -16.58 12.58
C ALA A 98 -13.23 -15.52 11.61
N VAL A 99 -12.61 -14.50 12.17
CA VAL A 99 -11.90 -13.45 11.43
C VAL A 99 -10.47 -13.32 11.97
N PHE A 100 -9.52 -13.02 11.09
CA PHE A 100 -8.11 -12.84 11.42
C PHE A 100 -7.65 -11.46 10.94
N GLY A 101 -7.32 -10.57 11.89
CA GLY A 101 -6.88 -9.21 11.62
C GLY A 101 -5.35 -9.11 11.49
N PRO A 102 -4.81 -8.51 10.40
CA PRO A 102 -3.38 -8.32 10.18
C PRO A 102 -2.84 -7.07 10.91
N GLU A 103 -1.68 -6.56 10.47
CA GLU A 103 -1.25 -5.19 10.78
C GLU A 103 -2.35 -4.17 10.44
N HIS A 104 -2.53 -3.16 11.30
CA HIS A 104 -3.64 -2.20 11.32
C HIS A 104 -4.99 -2.76 11.83
N GLY A 105 -5.11 -4.08 12.02
CA GLY A 105 -6.30 -4.73 12.54
C GLY A 105 -7.38 -5.01 11.50
N PHE A 106 -8.45 -5.67 11.95
CA PHE A 106 -9.58 -6.08 11.10
C PHE A 106 -10.43 -4.90 10.63
N ARG A 107 -10.80 -3.98 11.53
CA ARG A 107 -11.55 -2.76 11.18
C ARG A 107 -10.64 -1.54 10.95
N GLY A 108 -9.32 -1.73 10.98
CA GLY A 108 -8.32 -0.77 10.48
C GLY A 108 -8.08 0.45 11.36
N THR A 109 -8.29 0.37 12.68
CA THR A 109 -8.18 1.56 13.53
C THR A 109 -6.76 1.82 14.05
N ALA A 110 -5.81 0.88 13.88
CA ALA A 110 -4.45 1.01 14.39
C ALA A 110 -3.46 1.69 13.41
N GLN A 111 -2.50 2.44 13.97
CA GLN A 111 -1.40 3.07 13.22
C GLN A 111 -0.38 2.05 12.71
N ALA A 112 0.54 2.50 11.84
CA ALA A 112 1.63 1.65 11.33
C ALA A 112 2.46 1.05 12.47
N GLY A 113 2.75 -0.24 12.36
CA GLY A 113 3.42 -1.00 13.40
C GLY A 113 2.52 -1.54 14.53
N GLY A 114 1.19 -1.43 14.43
CA GLY A 114 0.24 -1.84 15.48
C GLY A 114 -0.95 -2.71 15.03
N SER A 115 -1.68 -3.26 16.00
CA SER A 115 -2.87 -4.12 15.83
C SER A 115 -3.88 -3.94 17.00
N GLU A 116 -5.02 -4.65 16.95
CA GLU A 116 -6.15 -4.51 17.89
C GLU A 116 -6.30 -5.69 18.89
N GLY A 117 -5.42 -6.70 18.85
CA GLY A 117 -5.54 -7.87 19.72
C GLY A 117 -6.80 -8.72 19.47
N ARG A 118 -7.17 -9.54 20.46
CA ARG A 118 -8.34 -10.43 20.40
C ARG A 118 -9.63 -9.74 20.89
N TYR A 119 -10.70 -9.77 20.09
CA TYR A 119 -12.04 -9.35 20.48
C TYR A 119 -13.15 -10.09 19.69
N ASP A 120 -14.41 -9.83 20.02
CA ASP A 120 -15.57 -10.29 19.25
C ASP A 120 -16.13 -9.11 18.44
N ASP A 121 -16.31 -9.29 17.14
CA ASP A 121 -16.76 -8.23 16.23
C ASP A 121 -18.17 -7.77 16.62
N PRO A 122 -18.39 -6.47 16.94
CA PRO A 122 -19.70 -6.01 17.40
C PRO A 122 -20.84 -6.18 16.38
N ALA A 123 -20.53 -6.23 15.08
CA ALA A 123 -21.55 -6.32 14.03
C ALA A 123 -22.03 -7.77 13.80
N THR A 124 -21.12 -8.73 13.88
CA THR A 124 -21.38 -10.15 13.56
C THR A 124 -21.35 -11.09 14.77
N GLY A 125 -20.78 -10.64 15.90
CA GLY A 125 -20.46 -11.49 17.05
C GLY A 125 -19.33 -12.49 16.77
N LEU A 126 -18.69 -12.41 15.60
CA LEU A 126 -17.64 -13.35 15.23
C LEU A 126 -16.36 -13.14 16.04
N PRO A 127 -15.65 -14.22 16.34
CA PRO A 127 -14.36 -14.15 16.99
C PRO A 127 -13.30 -13.54 16.05
N VAL A 128 -12.72 -12.38 16.40
CA VAL A 128 -11.61 -11.72 15.67
C VAL A 128 -10.26 -12.01 16.33
N TYR A 129 -9.37 -12.76 15.69
CA TYR A 129 -8.03 -13.07 16.20
C TYR A 129 -6.98 -12.14 15.59
N ASP A 130 -6.00 -11.73 16.39
CA ASP A 130 -4.85 -10.97 15.92
C ASP A 130 -3.76 -11.89 15.35
N THR A 131 -3.34 -11.63 14.11
CA THR A 131 -2.23 -12.34 13.46
C THR A 131 -0.96 -11.51 13.37
N TYR A 132 -0.98 -10.24 13.78
CA TYR A 132 0.16 -9.35 13.68
C TYR A 132 1.36 -9.86 14.49
N LEU A 133 2.55 -9.86 13.86
CA LEU A 133 3.82 -10.38 14.38
C LEU A 133 3.81 -11.87 14.81
N LYS A 134 2.81 -12.65 14.39
CA LYS A 134 2.78 -14.10 14.58
C LYS A 134 3.16 -14.81 13.28
N SER A 135 3.97 -15.85 13.39
CA SER A 135 4.39 -16.70 12.27
C SER A 135 4.66 -18.13 12.74
N GLY A 136 4.83 -19.07 11.81
CA GLY A 136 5.12 -20.48 12.13
C GLY A 136 4.11 -21.09 13.10
N GLN A 137 4.62 -21.81 14.12
CA GLN A 137 3.77 -22.55 15.06
C GLN A 137 2.83 -21.63 15.87
N ALA A 138 3.28 -20.44 16.27
CA ALA A 138 2.44 -19.54 17.07
C ALA A 138 1.18 -19.08 16.31
N LEU A 139 1.27 -18.91 14.99
CA LEU A 139 0.13 -18.61 14.15
C LEU A 139 -0.70 -19.87 13.82
N ALA A 140 -0.03 -21.01 13.64
CA ALA A 140 -0.70 -22.31 13.47
C ALA A 140 -1.59 -22.68 14.67
N ASP A 141 -1.15 -22.36 15.88
CA ASP A 141 -1.91 -22.56 17.12
C ASP A 141 -3.16 -21.67 17.15
N VAL A 142 -3.08 -20.43 16.64
CA VAL A 142 -4.25 -19.55 16.51
C VAL A 142 -5.28 -20.15 15.55
N PHE A 143 -4.85 -20.65 14.39
CA PHE A 143 -5.74 -21.33 13.45
C PHE A 143 -6.36 -22.60 14.04
N THR A 144 -5.58 -23.38 14.77
CA THR A 144 -6.08 -24.59 15.45
C THR A 144 -7.11 -24.23 16.52
N ALA A 145 -6.83 -23.26 17.38
CA ALA A 145 -7.71 -22.82 18.45
C ALA A 145 -9.00 -22.16 17.95
N SER A 146 -8.97 -21.51 16.78
CA SER A 146 -10.16 -20.94 16.15
C SER A 146 -11.16 -21.99 15.67
N GLY A 147 -10.74 -23.25 15.50
CA GLY A 147 -11.59 -24.35 15.05
C GLY A 147 -11.98 -24.28 13.57
N VAL A 148 -11.39 -23.41 12.77
CA VAL A 148 -11.67 -23.34 11.31
C VAL A 148 -11.06 -24.54 10.57
N ASP A 149 -11.66 -24.90 9.46
CA ASP A 149 -11.16 -25.95 8.54
C ASP A 149 -10.47 -25.31 7.32
N THR A 150 -11.03 -24.20 6.82
CA THR A 150 -10.49 -23.43 5.69
C THR A 150 -10.22 -21.98 6.10
N ILE A 151 -9.06 -21.47 5.71
CA ILE A 151 -8.69 -20.06 5.88
C ILE A 151 -8.75 -19.39 4.52
N VAL A 152 -9.48 -18.28 4.44
CA VAL A 152 -9.60 -17.44 3.25
C VAL A 152 -8.77 -16.18 3.44
N PHE A 153 -7.97 -15.79 2.46
CA PHE A 153 -7.24 -14.53 2.44
C PHE A 153 -7.86 -13.57 1.42
N ASP A 154 -8.26 -12.38 1.89
CA ASP A 154 -8.74 -11.31 1.02
C ASP A 154 -8.33 -9.92 1.55
N ILE A 155 -7.22 -9.40 1.03
CA ILE A 155 -6.65 -8.09 1.38
C ILE A 155 -6.08 -7.43 0.12
N GLN A 156 -6.34 -6.14 -0.07
CA GLN A 156 -5.71 -5.30 -1.09
C GLN A 156 -4.28 -4.95 -0.66
N ASP A 157 -3.30 -5.33 -1.47
CA ASP A 157 -1.88 -4.97 -1.28
C ASP A 157 -1.52 -3.65 -2.00
N ALA A 158 -0.26 -3.20 -1.87
CA ALA A 158 0.24 -1.93 -2.45
C ALA A 158 1.30 -2.09 -3.56
N GLY A 159 1.64 -3.32 -3.95
CA GLY A 159 2.59 -3.65 -5.02
C GLY A 159 4.06 -3.57 -4.64
N ALA A 160 4.39 -3.47 -3.35
CA ALA A 160 5.74 -3.31 -2.84
C ALA A 160 6.10 -4.36 -1.79
N ARG A 161 7.34 -4.86 -1.84
CA ARG A 161 7.85 -5.91 -0.96
C ARG A 161 7.74 -5.56 0.53
N PHE A 162 8.02 -4.31 0.88
CA PHE A 162 7.94 -3.85 2.27
C PHE A 162 6.53 -3.43 2.71
N TYR A 163 5.50 -3.72 1.89
CA TYR A 163 4.11 -3.66 2.33
C TYR A 163 3.70 -5.02 2.90
N THR A 164 3.51 -5.08 4.21
CA THR A 164 3.53 -6.31 5.03
C THR A 164 2.37 -7.27 4.81
N TYR A 165 1.32 -6.90 4.07
CA TYR A 165 0.19 -7.78 3.80
C TYR A 165 0.55 -9.01 2.97
N ILE A 166 1.51 -8.90 2.05
CA ILE A 166 2.01 -10.07 1.31
C ILE A 166 2.81 -11.02 2.22
N TRP A 167 3.42 -10.51 3.29
CA TRP A 167 4.10 -11.33 4.28
C TRP A 167 3.15 -11.91 5.31
N THR A 168 2.05 -11.22 5.60
CA THR A 168 0.92 -11.82 6.31
C THR A 168 0.37 -13.01 5.52
N LEU A 169 0.18 -12.87 4.20
CA LEU A 169 -0.18 -13.97 3.32
C LEU A 169 0.81 -15.14 3.43
N TYR A 170 2.11 -14.87 3.30
CA TYR A 170 3.17 -15.90 3.44
C TYR A 170 3.10 -16.61 4.80
N ASP A 171 3.08 -15.85 5.90
CA ASP A 171 3.08 -16.40 7.27
C ASP A 171 1.78 -17.21 7.52
N CYS A 172 0.63 -16.75 7.01
CA CYS A 172 -0.64 -17.47 7.10
C CYS A 172 -0.63 -18.77 6.29
N MET A 173 -0.02 -18.79 5.10
CA MET A 173 0.11 -20.01 4.31
C MET A 173 1.01 -21.04 5.00
N GLU A 174 2.15 -20.61 5.52
CA GLU A 174 3.06 -21.48 6.29
C GLU A 174 2.35 -22.07 7.52
N ALA A 175 1.63 -21.22 8.27
CA ALA A 175 0.87 -21.64 9.44
C ALA A 175 -0.31 -22.56 9.10
N ALA A 176 -1.00 -22.35 7.97
CA ALA A 176 -2.04 -23.25 7.48
C ALA A 176 -1.47 -24.64 7.15
N ALA A 177 -0.32 -24.69 6.47
CA ALA A 177 0.37 -25.94 6.18
C ALA A 177 0.80 -26.68 7.48
N LEU A 178 1.24 -25.94 8.49
CA LEU A 178 1.58 -26.49 9.82
C LEU A 178 0.36 -27.04 10.58
N ALA A 179 -0.76 -26.32 10.53
CA ALA A 179 -2.00 -26.67 11.23
C ALA A 179 -2.89 -27.66 10.46
N GLY A 180 -2.47 -28.11 9.27
CA GLY A 180 -3.27 -28.99 8.40
C GLY A 180 -4.58 -28.33 7.95
N LYS A 181 -4.55 -27.04 7.67
CA LYS A 181 -5.71 -26.24 7.23
C LYS A 181 -5.63 -25.98 5.74
N ARG A 182 -6.79 -25.98 5.10
CA ARG A 182 -6.92 -25.56 3.71
C ARG A 182 -6.79 -24.04 3.62
N PHE A 183 -6.15 -23.55 2.55
CA PHE A 183 -5.92 -22.12 2.35
C PHE A 183 -6.47 -21.66 0.99
N VAL A 184 -7.31 -20.63 0.99
CA VAL A 184 -7.95 -20.07 -0.20
C VAL A 184 -7.54 -18.61 -0.35
N VAL A 185 -7.00 -18.22 -1.50
CA VAL A 185 -6.67 -16.82 -1.80
C VAL A 185 -7.68 -16.23 -2.77
N LEU A 186 -8.34 -15.13 -2.38
CA LEU A 186 -9.21 -14.36 -3.24
C LEU A 186 -8.38 -13.24 -3.87
N ASP A 187 -8.25 -13.27 -5.20
CA ASP A 187 -7.31 -12.37 -5.83
C ASP A 187 -7.81 -10.92 -5.92
N ARG A 188 -6.87 -9.98 -5.83
CA ARG A 188 -7.09 -8.54 -6.01
C ARG A 188 -6.04 -7.95 -6.95
N PRO A 189 -6.32 -6.80 -7.63
CA PRO A 189 -5.37 -6.16 -8.51
C PRO A 189 -4.11 -5.74 -7.76
N ASN A 190 -2.94 -5.88 -8.39
CA ASN A 190 -1.79 -5.07 -8.00
C ASN A 190 -2.08 -3.62 -8.42
N PRO A 191 -2.10 -2.64 -7.48
CA PRO A 191 -2.59 -1.30 -7.80
C PRO A 191 -1.64 -0.49 -8.69
N VAL A 192 -0.35 -0.87 -8.74
CA VAL A 192 0.69 -0.22 -9.55
C VAL A 192 0.81 -0.82 -10.95
N SER A 193 0.22 -2.00 -11.17
CA SER A 193 0.24 -2.84 -12.38
C SER A 193 1.01 -4.15 -12.22
N GLY A 194 0.75 -5.08 -13.13
CA GLY A 194 1.43 -6.37 -13.23
C GLY A 194 2.58 -6.41 -14.23
N ARG A 195 2.99 -5.29 -14.83
CA ARG A 195 3.86 -5.33 -16.03
C ARG A 195 5.26 -5.82 -15.73
N ALA A 196 5.91 -5.20 -14.76
CA ALA A 196 7.32 -5.38 -14.50
C ALA A 196 7.59 -5.67 -13.02
N ALA A 197 8.63 -6.45 -12.78
CA ALA A 197 9.32 -6.49 -11.50
C ALA A 197 10.49 -5.50 -11.55
N LEU A 198 10.66 -4.65 -10.53
CA LEU A 198 11.68 -3.60 -10.46
C LEU A 198 12.40 -3.63 -9.10
N GLY A 199 13.64 -3.12 -9.10
CA GLY A 199 14.44 -2.91 -7.90
C GLY A 199 15.20 -4.13 -7.37
N PRO A 200 15.96 -3.95 -6.28
CA PRO A 200 16.75 -5.01 -5.67
C PRO A 200 15.89 -6.20 -5.23
N VAL A 201 16.44 -7.40 -5.35
CA VAL A 201 15.89 -8.63 -4.78
C VAL A 201 16.44 -8.81 -3.36
N LEU A 202 15.58 -9.29 -2.45
CA LEU A 202 15.96 -9.50 -1.05
C LEU A 202 17.02 -10.60 -0.95
N ASP A 203 18.14 -10.30 -0.30
CA ASP A 203 19.07 -11.29 0.22
C ASP A 203 18.44 -11.94 1.48
N PRO A 204 18.38 -13.28 1.58
CA PRO A 204 17.83 -13.99 2.74
C PRO A 204 18.41 -13.54 4.09
N ALA A 205 19.68 -13.11 4.14
CA ALA A 205 20.30 -12.60 5.36
C ALA A 205 19.65 -11.31 5.88
N PHE A 206 18.92 -10.59 5.02
CA PHE A 206 18.17 -9.39 5.36
C PHE A 206 16.69 -9.66 5.67
N GLY A 207 16.28 -10.92 5.69
CA GLY A 207 14.93 -11.37 5.99
C GLY A 207 14.35 -10.79 7.29
N THR A 208 13.20 -10.11 7.19
CA THR A 208 12.41 -9.54 8.30
C THR A 208 10.91 -9.54 7.95
N PHE A 209 10.04 -8.97 8.79
CA PHE A 209 8.61 -8.89 8.46
C PHE A 209 8.28 -7.96 7.28
N VAL A 210 9.15 -6.98 6.97
CA VAL A 210 9.02 -6.13 5.75
C VAL A 210 9.65 -6.77 4.51
N GLY A 211 10.07 -8.03 4.60
CA GLY A 211 10.73 -8.76 3.52
C GLY A 211 11.14 -10.14 3.99
N ARG A 212 10.31 -11.19 3.83
CA ARG A 212 10.66 -12.54 4.32
C ARG A 212 11.50 -13.35 3.34
N ARG A 213 11.28 -13.16 2.04
CA ARG A 213 11.80 -14.01 0.96
C ARG A 213 12.18 -13.20 -0.28
N GLU A 214 12.91 -13.87 -1.16
CA GLU A 214 13.73 -13.38 -2.26
C GLU A 214 12.89 -12.89 -3.45
N ILE A 215 12.04 -11.89 -3.21
CA ILE A 215 11.28 -11.19 -4.25
C ILE A 215 11.85 -9.78 -4.47
N SER A 216 11.63 -9.21 -5.66
CA SER A 216 12.04 -7.84 -5.97
C SER A 216 11.24 -6.80 -5.18
N GLN A 217 11.82 -5.62 -5.01
CA GLN A 217 11.23 -4.51 -4.25
C GLN A 217 9.83 -4.09 -4.77
N ALA A 218 9.67 -3.94 -6.08
CA ALA A 218 8.36 -3.91 -6.72
C ALA A 218 8.21 -5.22 -7.49
N HIS A 219 7.34 -6.13 -7.03
CA HIS A 219 7.24 -7.49 -7.57
C HIS A 219 6.36 -7.57 -8.83
N GLY A 220 5.41 -6.63 -8.99
CA GLY A 220 4.49 -6.60 -10.12
C GLY A 220 3.66 -7.88 -10.25
N MET A 221 3.22 -8.43 -9.13
CA MET A 221 2.43 -9.67 -9.04
C MET A 221 1.17 -9.39 -8.21
N THR A 222 0.08 -10.10 -8.49
CA THR A 222 -1.10 -10.08 -7.60
C THR A 222 -0.88 -10.98 -6.39
N VAL A 223 -1.76 -10.88 -5.38
CA VAL A 223 -1.65 -11.73 -4.18
C VAL A 223 -1.82 -13.22 -4.49
N THR A 224 -2.62 -13.60 -5.49
CA THR A 224 -2.68 -15.01 -5.95
C THR A 224 -1.41 -15.46 -6.65
N GLU A 225 -0.83 -14.63 -7.53
CA GLU A 225 0.44 -14.96 -8.17
C GLU A 225 1.56 -15.12 -7.13
N LEU A 226 1.58 -14.26 -6.10
CA LEU A 226 2.50 -14.37 -4.97
C LEU A 226 2.24 -15.63 -4.15
N ALA A 227 0.98 -15.96 -3.83
CA ALA A 227 0.65 -17.18 -3.11
C ALA A 227 1.14 -18.44 -3.86
N LEU A 228 0.94 -18.51 -5.17
CA LEU A 228 1.44 -19.61 -5.99
C LEU A 228 2.98 -19.69 -5.96
N LEU A 229 3.67 -18.54 -6.08
CA LEU A 229 5.13 -18.47 -5.99
C LEU A 229 5.62 -18.92 -4.60
N PHE A 230 5.02 -18.41 -3.53
CA PHE A 230 5.38 -18.76 -2.16
C PHE A 230 5.21 -20.27 -1.92
N ASN A 231 4.10 -20.84 -2.39
CA ASN A 231 3.83 -22.27 -2.22
C ASN A 231 4.84 -23.14 -3.00
N GLY A 232 5.18 -22.73 -4.23
CA GLY A 232 6.04 -23.50 -5.13
C GLY A 232 7.54 -23.36 -4.87
N GLU A 233 8.00 -22.18 -4.45
CA GLU A 233 9.44 -21.91 -4.27
C GLU A 233 9.85 -21.94 -2.79
N PHE A 234 9.06 -21.32 -1.90
CA PHE A 234 9.48 -21.05 -0.52
C PHE A 234 8.88 -22.00 0.52
N LEU A 235 7.73 -22.61 0.25
CA LEU A 235 7.09 -23.62 1.10
C LEU A 235 7.17 -25.04 0.50
N LYS A 236 8.03 -25.27 -0.49
CA LYS A 236 8.10 -26.53 -1.25
C LYS A 236 8.27 -27.80 -0.40
N ASP A 237 8.90 -27.69 0.78
CA ASP A 237 9.10 -28.82 1.70
C ASP A 237 7.83 -29.17 2.49
N ARG A 238 6.92 -28.22 2.64
CA ARG A 238 5.60 -28.38 3.27
C ARG A 238 4.61 -27.37 2.66
N PRO A 239 4.13 -27.62 1.43
CA PRO A 239 3.23 -26.70 0.77
C PRO A 239 1.90 -26.65 1.51
N ALA A 240 1.28 -25.47 1.51
CA ALA A 240 -0.11 -25.34 1.93
C ALA A 240 -1.03 -26.06 0.93
N GLU A 241 -2.15 -26.59 1.42
CA GLU A 241 -3.27 -27.02 0.58
C GLU A 241 -3.95 -25.77 0.01
N LEU A 242 -3.36 -25.23 -1.05
CA LEU A 242 -3.67 -23.93 -1.62
C LEU A 242 -4.68 -24.04 -2.77
N GLU A 243 -5.72 -23.23 -2.68
CA GLU A 243 -6.68 -22.96 -3.74
C GLU A 243 -6.74 -21.46 -4.01
N THR A 244 -7.04 -21.06 -5.25
CA THR A 244 -7.02 -19.65 -5.64
C THR A 244 -8.24 -19.27 -6.46
N VAL A 245 -8.81 -18.11 -6.18
CA VAL A 245 -9.92 -17.54 -6.94
C VAL A 245 -9.43 -16.31 -7.69
N LYS A 246 -9.01 -16.55 -8.94
CA LYS A 246 -8.51 -15.49 -9.85
C LYS A 246 -9.58 -14.45 -10.13
N MET A 247 -9.18 -13.20 -10.33
CA MET A 247 -10.05 -12.16 -10.89
C MET A 247 -10.51 -12.48 -12.31
N SER A 248 -11.51 -11.75 -12.79
CA SER A 248 -11.77 -11.61 -14.23
C SER A 248 -11.78 -10.14 -14.64
N GLY A 249 -11.46 -9.88 -15.91
CA GLY A 249 -11.44 -8.53 -16.47
C GLY A 249 -10.18 -7.71 -16.21
N TRP A 250 -9.27 -8.14 -15.32
CA TRP A 250 -7.97 -7.49 -15.08
C TRP A 250 -6.89 -7.99 -16.06
N SER A 251 -6.06 -7.07 -16.54
CA SER A 251 -4.85 -7.32 -17.33
C SER A 251 -3.65 -6.71 -16.63
N ARG A 252 -2.47 -7.28 -16.85
CA ARG A 252 -1.22 -6.82 -16.23
C ARG A 252 -0.89 -5.37 -16.54
N SER A 253 -1.36 -4.83 -17.67
CA SER A 253 -1.14 -3.43 -18.02
C SER A 253 -2.03 -2.47 -17.23
N ASP A 254 -3.07 -2.94 -16.55
CA ASP A 254 -3.96 -2.05 -15.80
C ASP A 254 -3.28 -1.45 -14.59
N PHE A 255 -3.58 -0.17 -14.37
CA PHE A 255 -3.46 0.48 -13.06
C PHE A 255 -4.81 0.41 -12.34
N PHE A 256 -4.81 0.72 -11.04
CA PHE A 256 -6.01 0.56 -10.20
C PHE A 256 -7.24 1.31 -10.72
N ASP A 257 -7.11 2.54 -11.20
CA ASP A 257 -8.19 3.36 -11.76
C ASP A 257 -8.88 2.70 -12.97
N ALA A 258 -8.14 1.94 -13.79
CA ALA A 258 -8.69 1.23 -14.95
C ALA A 258 -9.59 0.04 -14.57
N THR A 259 -9.57 -0.37 -13.30
CA THR A 259 -10.36 -1.52 -12.82
C THR A 259 -11.83 -1.18 -12.59
N GLY A 260 -12.13 0.08 -12.27
CA GLY A 260 -13.44 0.53 -11.80
C GLY A 260 -13.79 0.09 -10.38
N LEU A 261 -12.84 -0.46 -9.61
CA LEU A 261 -13.04 -0.83 -8.22
C LEU A 261 -12.92 0.38 -7.28
N PRO A 262 -13.66 0.41 -6.16
CA PRO A 262 -13.46 1.41 -5.12
C PRO A 262 -12.10 1.23 -4.45
N TRP A 263 -11.41 2.35 -4.18
CA TRP A 263 -10.20 2.35 -3.36
C TRP A 263 -10.54 2.58 -1.90
N VAL A 264 -10.36 1.56 -1.07
CA VAL A 264 -10.30 1.73 0.39
C VAL A 264 -8.83 1.81 0.78
N PRO A 265 -8.38 2.88 1.48
CA PRO A 265 -6.99 3.00 1.91
C PRO A 265 -6.54 1.76 2.69
N PRO A 266 -5.56 1.00 2.17
CA PRO A 266 -5.10 -0.22 2.85
C PRO A 266 -4.35 0.09 4.15
N SER A 267 -3.82 1.31 4.31
CA SER A 267 -3.31 1.81 5.58
C SER A 267 -3.49 3.34 5.67
N PRO A 268 -3.38 3.95 6.87
CA PRO A 268 -3.63 5.38 7.06
C PRO A 268 -2.76 6.30 6.17
N ASN A 269 -1.56 5.85 5.78
CA ASN A 269 -0.64 6.60 4.94
C ASN A 269 -0.58 6.07 3.50
N MET A 270 -1.58 5.28 3.09
CA MET A 270 -1.79 4.84 1.71
C MET A 270 -3.16 5.33 1.19
N PRO A 271 -3.41 6.66 1.20
CA PRO A 271 -4.74 7.22 1.00
C PRO A 271 -5.27 7.08 -0.42
N THR A 272 -4.39 6.96 -1.43
CA THR A 272 -4.77 6.96 -2.85
C THR A 272 -3.97 5.95 -3.66
N PRO A 273 -4.48 5.49 -4.82
CA PRO A 273 -3.68 4.72 -5.78
C PRO A 273 -2.41 5.45 -6.24
N ASP A 274 -2.43 6.78 -6.33
CA ASP A 274 -1.26 7.58 -6.70
C ASP A 274 -0.13 7.42 -5.67
N THR A 275 -0.48 7.37 -4.39
CA THR A 275 0.47 7.05 -3.33
C THR A 275 1.11 5.67 -3.54
N ALA A 276 0.31 4.66 -3.94
CA ALA A 276 0.83 3.32 -4.21
C ALA A 276 1.83 3.30 -5.39
N LEU A 277 1.61 4.12 -6.43
CA LEU A 277 2.50 4.21 -7.59
C LEU A 277 3.94 4.59 -7.19
N VAL A 278 4.10 5.54 -6.27
CA VAL A 278 5.42 6.05 -5.87
C VAL A 278 6.03 5.29 -4.69
N TYR A 279 5.20 4.60 -3.90
CA TYR A 279 5.57 4.02 -2.60
C TYR A 279 6.79 3.11 -2.65
N SER A 280 6.90 2.26 -3.67
CA SER A 280 8.02 1.33 -3.80
C SER A 280 9.37 2.04 -3.94
N GLY A 281 9.41 3.32 -4.34
CA GLY A 281 10.61 4.14 -4.36
C GLY A 281 10.74 5.07 -3.15
N THR A 282 9.69 5.81 -2.82
CA THR A 282 9.77 6.90 -1.84
C THR A 282 9.66 6.42 -0.40
N CYS A 283 9.18 5.21 -0.14
CA CYS A 283 9.25 4.60 1.19
C CYS A 283 10.69 4.31 1.65
N LEU A 284 11.68 4.29 0.74
CA LEU A 284 13.10 4.17 1.11
C LEU A 284 13.56 5.29 2.07
N PHE A 285 12.88 6.45 2.05
CA PHE A 285 13.17 7.57 2.95
C PHE A 285 12.86 7.27 4.42
N GLU A 286 12.08 6.23 4.73
CA GLU A 286 11.97 5.71 6.10
C GLU A 286 13.33 5.24 6.67
N GLY A 287 14.25 4.86 5.79
CA GLY A 287 15.64 4.52 6.12
C GLY A 287 16.57 5.73 6.30
N THR A 288 16.05 6.96 6.25
CA THR A 288 16.82 8.22 6.36
C THR A 288 16.27 9.12 7.45
N ASN A 289 16.98 10.23 7.72
CA ASN A 289 16.51 11.31 8.57
C ASN A 289 15.51 12.27 7.90
N LEU A 290 15.23 12.15 6.60
CA LEU A 290 14.23 12.98 5.92
C LEU A 290 12.81 12.47 6.16
N SER A 291 11.85 13.39 6.19
CA SER A 291 10.42 13.09 6.16
C SER A 291 10.04 12.45 4.83
N GLU A 292 9.31 11.35 4.90
CA GLU A 292 8.61 10.73 3.78
C GLU A 292 7.17 11.26 3.60
N GLY A 293 6.85 12.43 4.15
CA GLY A 293 5.56 13.11 3.96
C GLY A 293 4.42 12.58 4.85
N ARG A 294 4.67 11.58 5.71
CA ARG A 294 3.73 11.21 6.78
C ARG A 294 3.41 12.44 7.64
N GLY A 295 2.16 12.55 8.09
CA GLY A 295 1.68 13.77 8.77
C GLY A 295 1.15 14.86 7.83
N THR A 296 1.12 14.60 6.51
CA THR A 296 0.52 15.47 5.50
C THR A 296 -0.64 14.78 4.78
N THR A 297 -1.27 15.46 3.82
CA THR A 297 -2.29 14.86 2.93
C THR A 297 -1.70 14.17 1.69
N ARG A 298 -0.37 14.10 1.58
CA ARG A 298 0.39 13.54 0.44
C ARG A 298 1.58 12.71 0.93
N PRO A 299 1.36 11.69 1.79
CA PRO A 299 2.44 10.83 2.26
C PRO A 299 3.10 10.13 1.06
N PHE A 300 4.42 9.93 1.13
CA PHE A 300 5.27 9.32 0.08
C PHE A 300 5.36 10.08 -1.25
N GLU A 301 4.49 11.05 -1.49
CA GLU A 301 4.58 11.97 -2.63
C GLU A 301 5.38 13.24 -2.27
N LEU A 302 5.43 13.58 -0.97
CA LEU A 302 6.25 14.65 -0.40
C LEU A 302 7.44 14.06 0.36
N LEU A 303 8.63 14.63 0.12
CA LEU A 303 9.85 14.28 0.84
C LEU A 303 10.56 15.56 1.28
N GLY A 304 11.16 15.60 2.47
CA GLY A 304 11.78 16.85 2.94
C GLY A 304 12.44 16.79 4.30
N ALA A 305 13.21 17.83 4.62
CA ALA A 305 13.85 18.05 5.91
C ALA A 305 14.08 19.55 6.16
N GLU A 306 14.42 19.91 7.39
CA GLU A 306 14.81 21.30 7.70
C GLU A 306 16.11 21.67 6.95
N GLY A 307 16.11 22.85 6.33
CA GLY A 307 17.26 23.36 5.58
C GLY A 307 17.41 22.81 4.15
N VAL A 308 16.46 22.00 3.68
CA VAL A 308 16.36 21.61 2.27
C VAL A 308 15.63 22.70 1.48
N ASP A 309 16.03 22.95 0.23
CA ASP A 309 15.50 23.99 -0.65
C ASP A 309 15.36 23.49 -2.12
N HIS A 310 14.95 24.39 -3.03
CA HIS A 310 14.81 24.17 -4.47
C HIS A 310 15.94 23.37 -5.14
N ARG A 311 17.19 23.46 -4.64
CA ARG A 311 18.34 22.77 -5.25
C ARG A 311 18.13 21.26 -5.34
N TRP A 312 17.39 20.66 -4.41
CA TRP A 312 17.07 19.23 -4.49
C TRP A 312 16.13 18.92 -5.66
N ALA A 313 15.07 19.72 -5.85
CA ALA A 313 14.16 19.57 -6.98
C ALA A 313 14.89 19.77 -8.32
N ASP A 314 15.74 20.79 -8.40
CA ASP A 314 16.53 21.09 -9.60
C ASP A 314 17.50 19.96 -9.94
N ALA A 315 18.22 19.43 -8.94
CA ALA A 315 19.12 18.30 -9.14
C ALA A 315 18.38 17.02 -9.56
N ALA A 316 17.18 16.77 -9.02
CA ALA A 316 16.36 15.63 -9.42
C ALA A 316 15.80 15.79 -10.85
N ASN A 317 15.33 16.99 -11.22
CA ASN A 317 14.86 17.28 -12.58
C ASN A 317 15.99 17.20 -13.62
N ALA A 318 17.21 17.58 -13.26
CA ALA A 318 18.38 17.50 -14.14
C ALA A 318 18.76 16.06 -14.55
N LEU A 319 18.23 15.04 -13.86
CA LEU A 319 18.38 13.63 -14.24
C LEU A 319 17.44 13.19 -15.36
N GLU A 320 16.47 14.04 -15.74
CA GLU A 320 15.53 13.79 -16.85
C GLU A 320 14.84 12.41 -16.77
N LEU A 321 14.42 12.02 -15.56
CA LEU A 321 13.82 10.71 -15.32
C LEU A 321 12.50 10.54 -16.10
N PRO A 322 12.28 9.40 -16.78
CA PRO A 322 11.05 9.18 -17.54
C PRO A 322 9.78 9.24 -16.68
N GLY A 323 8.78 9.98 -17.18
CA GLY A 323 7.42 9.97 -16.65
C GLY A 323 7.21 10.68 -15.31
N VAL A 324 8.20 11.40 -14.79
CA VAL A 324 8.11 12.11 -13.50
C VAL A 324 8.76 13.49 -13.56
N ALA A 325 8.17 14.45 -12.84
CA ALA A 325 8.76 15.75 -12.58
C ALA A 325 8.78 16.03 -11.07
N PHE A 326 9.70 16.89 -10.64
CA PHE A 326 9.86 17.28 -9.25
C PHE A 326 9.60 18.77 -9.09
N ARG A 327 8.82 19.13 -8.07
CA ARG A 327 8.57 20.52 -7.70
C ARG A 327 9.12 20.77 -6.30
N GLU A 328 9.71 21.93 -6.07
CA GLU A 328 9.99 22.38 -4.70
C GLU A 328 8.69 22.42 -3.88
N ALA A 329 8.75 21.92 -2.65
CA ALA A 329 7.63 21.92 -1.72
C ALA A 329 8.07 22.29 -0.31
N TYR A 330 7.20 23.00 0.40
CA TYR A 330 7.31 23.24 1.83
C TYR A 330 6.07 22.67 2.52
N PHE A 331 6.27 21.98 3.64
CA PHE A 331 5.18 21.35 4.38
C PHE A 331 5.52 21.23 5.87
N ALA A 332 4.49 21.07 6.70
CA ALA A 332 4.62 20.89 8.14
C ALA A 332 3.88 19.62 8.57
N PRO A 333 4.58 18.49 8.80
CA PRO A 333 3.96 17.26 9.27
C PRO A 333 3.20 17.45 10.59
N THR A 334 2.02 16.86 10.69
CA THR A 334 1.21 16.85 11.92
C THR A 334 1.60 15.74 12.90
N PHE A 335 2.31 14.71 12.41
CA PHE A 335 2.92 13.62 13.18
C PHE A 335 4.15 13.08 12.42
N SER A 336 4.89 12.12 13.00
CA SER A 336 6.12 11.55 12.44
C SER A 336 7.30 12.54 12.41
N LYS A 337 8.30 12.29 11.55
CA LYS A 337 9.51 13.11 11.39
C LYS A 337 9.14 14.57 11.12
N PHE A 338 9.83 15.47 11.83
CA PHE A 338 9.60 16.92 11.77
C PHE A 338 8.18 17.39 12.16
N GLN A 339 7.48 16.64 13.01
CA GLN A 339 6.18 17.05 13.56
C GLN A 339 6.21 18.52 14.06
N GLY A 340 5.27 19.32 13.56
CA GLY A 340 5.08 20.72 13.94
C GLY A 340 6.11 21.70 13.37
N ARG A 341 7.08 21.23 12.57
CA ARG A 341 8.13 22.06 11.96
C ARG A 341 7.92 22.18 10.46
N THR A 342 8.17 23.36 9.90
CA THR A 342 8.16 23.55 8.44
C THR A 342 9.45 23.01 7.86
N VAL A 343 9.33 22.09 6.90
CA VAL A 343 10.45 21.53 6.14
C VAL A 343 10.33 21.92 4.68
N GLY A 344 11.48 22.09 4.02
CA GLY A 344 11.55 22.20 2.57
C GLY A 344 11.87 20.84 1.94
N GLY A 345 11.69 20.72 0.63
CA GLY A 345 11.87 19.45 -0.04
C GLY A 345 11.27 19.39 -1.43
N VAL A 346 10.88 18.18 -1.83
CA VAL A 346 10.34 17.90 -3.16
C VAL A 346 8.97 17.26 -3.07
N GLN A 347 8.13 17.61 -4.04
CA GLN A 347 6.93 16.86 -4.39
C GLN A 347 7.15 16.17 -5.73
N LEU A 348 6.90 14.87 -5.78
CA LEU A 348 6.91 14.10 -7.02
C LEU A 348 5.57 14.27 -7.74
N HIS A 349 5.64 14.45 -9.07
CA HIS A 349 4.48 14.45 -9.96
C HIS A 349 4.69 13.42 -11.05
N VAL A 350 4.00 12.28 -10.97
CA VAL A 350 3.99 11.27 -12.04
C VAL A 350 3.16 11.81 -13.20
N GLN A 351 3.81 12.07 -14.33
CA GLN A 351 3.22 12.62 -15.56
C GLN A 351 2.87 11.53 -16.58
N ASP A 352 3.66 10.46 -16.61
CA ASP A 352 3.41 9.29 -17.43
C ASP A 352 3.79 8.01 -16.67
N ARG A 353 2.76 7.37 -16.11
CA ARG A 353 2.90 6.12 -15.35
C ARG A 353 3.31 4.93 -16.21
N GLU A 354 3.19 4.99 -17.54
CA GLU A 354 3.55 3.88 -18.41
C GLU A 354 5.06 3.62 -18.47
N VAL A 355 5.85 4.69 -18.33
CA VAL A 355 7.32 4.69 -18.40
C VAL A 355 7.99 4.98 -17.05
N PHE A 356 7.19 5.28 -16.02
CA PHE A 356 7.68 5.61 -14.68
C PHE A 356 8.27 4.38 -13.96
N ASP A 357 9.51 4.49 -13.50
CA ASP A 357 10.15 3.52 -12.60
C ASP A 357 10.24 4.11 -11.18
N PRO A 358 9.37 3.67 -10.24
CA PRO A 358 9.39 4.21 -8.89
C PRO A 358 10.68 3.88 -8.14
N VAL A 359 11.27 2.69 -8.33
CA VAL A 359 12.47 2.31 -7.59
C VAL A 359 13.67 3.13 -8.06
N ARG A 360 13.88 3.24 -9.38
CA ARG A 360 14.94 4.10 -9.95
C ARG A 360 14.77 5.55 -9.51
N THR A 361 13.52 6.04 -9.46
CA THR A 361 13.22 7.38 -8.96
C THR A 361 13.57 7.56 -7.49
N GLY A 362 13.22 6.60 -6.62
CA GLY A 362 13.59 6.64 -5.20
C GLY A 362 15.11 6.70 -4.98
N ILE A 363 15.87 5.93 -5.76
CA ILE A 363 17.34 5.91 -5.71
C ILE A 363 17.93 7.24 -6.19
N ALA A 364 17.41 7.78 -7.29
CA ALA A 364 17.80 9.10 -7.80
C ALA A 364 17.57 10.19 -6.76
N LEU A 365 16.43 10.14 -6.05
CA LEU A 365 16.11 11.08 -5.00
C LEU A 365 17.03 10.95 -3.77
N LEU A 366 17.42 9.74 -3.38
CA LEU A 366 18.40 9.53 -2.31
C LEU A 366 19.78 10.11 -2.69
N ILE A 367 20.25 9.83 -3.92
CA ILE A 367 21.53 10.34 -4.43
C ILE A 367 21.52 11.87 -4.47
N THR A 368 20.48 12.48 -5.05
CA THR A 368 20.38 13.93 -5.18
C THR A 368 20.21 14.60 -3.83
N ALA A 369 19.41 14.05 -2.91
CA ALA A 369 19.29 14.58 -1.55
C ALA A 369 20.65 14.63 -0.83
N LYS A 370 21.41 13.53 -0.87
CA LYS A 370 22.75 13.47 -0.26
C LYS A 370 23.73 14.46 -0.90
N ARG A 371 23.60 14.72 -2.21
CA ARG A 371 24.47 15.67 -2.95
C ARG A 371 24.12 17.13 -2.67
N THR A 372 22.85 17.47 -2.49
CA THR A 372 22.40 18.86 -2.39
C THR A 372 22.20 19.34 -0.96
N TRP A 373 22.18 18.43 0.01
CA TRP A 373 21.93 18.75 1.42
C TRP A 373 22.90 18.05 2.36
N ASP A 374 23.77 18.83 3.00
CA ASP A 374 24.82 18.36 3.93
C ASP A 374 24.25 17.66 5.17
N GLY A 375 22.96 17.87 5.49
CA GLY A 375 22.30 17.24 6.63
C GLY A 375 21.85 15.79 6.39
N PHE A 376 22.09 15.23 5.20
CA PHE A 376 21.66 13.87 4.87
C PHE A 376 22.29 12.84 5.81
N ALA A 377 21.46 11.99 6.42
CA ALA A 377 21.91 10.85 7.19
C ALA A 377 20.98 9.65 7.01
N TRP A 378 21.58 8.46 6.95
CA TRP A 378 20.84 7.21 7.16
C TRP A 378 20.32 7.14 8.59
N ARG A 379 19.20 6.44 8.79
CA ARG A 379 18.75 6.08 10.14
C ARG A 379 19.83 5.26 10.83
N SER A 380 20.01 5.43 12.14
CA SER A 380 21.16 4.86 12.88
C SER A 380 21.25 3.33 12.85
N ASP A 381 20.15 2.65 12.57
CA ASP A 381 20.05 1.20 12.44
C ASP A 381 20.17 0.69 10.99
N ASN A 382 20.48 1.60 10.04
CA ASN A 382 20.54 1.33 8.61
C ASN A 382 19.30 0.62 8.08
N TRP A 383 18.10 1.05 8.51
CA TRP A 383 16.83 0.48 8.06
C TRP A 383 16.66 0.43 6.53
N ILE A 384 17.34 1.33 5.81
CA ILE A 384 17.45 1.26 4.35
C ILE A 384 17.88 -0.13 3.86
N ASP A 385 18.81 -0.80 4.54
CA ASP A 385 19.31 -2.13 4.14
C ASP A 385 18.22 -3.21 4.28
N LYS A 386 17.26 -3.03 5.19
CA LYS A 386 16.07 -3.90 5.32
C LYS A 386 15.06 -3.61 4.22
N LEU A 387 14.87 -2.35 3.84
CA LEU A 387 13.95 -1.95 2.78
C LEU A 387 14.43 -2.39 1.40
N THR A 388 15.71 -2.15 1.10
CA THR A 388 16.36 -2.58 -0.17
C THR A 388 16.68 -4.06 -0.15
N GLY A 389 16.80 -4.67 1.03
CA GLY A 389 16.99 -6.11 1.21
C GLY A 389 18.44 -6.57 1.04
N ASN A 390 19.39 -5.64 1.10
CA ASN A 390 20.83 -5.85 1.18
C ASN A 390 21.51 -4.50 1.45
N THR A 391 22.82 -4.51 1.67
CA THR A 391 23.60 -3.28 1.94
C THR A 391 23.98 -2.47 0.69
N ARG A 392 23.85 -3.02 -0.52
CA ARG A 392 24.49 -2.50 -1.75
C ARG A 392 24.06 -1.07 -2.04
N VAL A 393 22.77 -0.77 -1.96
CA VAL A 393 22.24 0.58 -2.23
C VAL A 393 22.91 1.62 -1.34
N ARG A 394 22.92 1.40 -0.02
CA ARG A 394 23.50 2.33 0.95
C ARG A 394 25.00 2.50 0.73
N THR A 395 25.73 1.38 0.63
CA THR A 395 27.20 1.42 0.52
C THR A 395 27.68 2.03 -0.79
N MET A 396 26.97 1.80 -1.90
CA MET A 396 27.30 2.41 -3.19
C MET A 396 27.01 3.92 -3.21
N ILE A 397 25.87 4.36 -2.66
CA ILE A 397 25.57 5.79 -2.52
C ILE A 397 26.60 6.49 -1.62
N ASP A 398 27.00 5.86 -0.51
CA ASP A 398 28.05 6.39 0.37
C ASP A 398 29.43 6.44 -0.31
N ALA A 399 29.71 5.50 -1.22
CA ALA A 399 30.92 5.49 -2.04
C ALA A 399 30.88 6.48 -3.22
N GLY A 400 29.76 7.19 -3.43
CA GLY A 400 29.60 8.19 -4.48
C GLY A 400 29.19 7.64 -5.84
N ALA A 401 28.73 6.40 -5.91
CA ALA A 401 28.23 5.79 -7.14
C ALA A 401 27.08 6.61 -7.74
N ASP A 402 27.00 6.63 -9.07
CA ASP A 402 25.91 7.27 -9.78
C ASP A 402 24.64 6.39 -9.86
N LEU A 403 23.59 6.92 -10.48
CA LEU A 403 22.29 6.26 -10.57
C LEU A 403 22.36 4.95 -11.38
N ASP A 404 23.14 4.92 -12.45
CA ASP A 404 23.23 3.76 -13.33
C ASP A 404 24.09 2.66 -12.69
N GLU A 405 25.16 3.05 -12.00
CA GLU A 405 25.96 2.11 -11.19
C GLU A 405 25.10 1.46 -10.10
N VAL A 406 24.39 2.26 -9.30
CA VAL A 406 23.53 1.71 -8.22
C VAL A 406 22.44 0.82 -8.79
N THR A 407 21.74 1.26 -9.85
CA THR A 407 20.61 0.50 -10.40
C THR A 407 21.02 -0.70 -11.24
N GLY A 408 22.21 -0.70 -11.82
CA GLY A 408 22.80 -1.86 -12.48
C GLY A 408 23.19 -2.98 -11.51
N ALA A 409 23.45 -2.67 -10.23
CA ALA A 409 23.98 -3.62 -9.25
C ALA A 409 23.03 -4.76 -8.84
N TRP A 410 21.75 -4.70 -9.21
CA TRP A 410 20.77 -5.77 -8.99
C TRP A 410 20.21 -6.36 -10.29
N ALA A 411 20.81 -6.04 -11.44
CA ALA A 411 20.28 -6.48 -12.74
C ALA A 411 20.22 -8.02 -12.84
N ASP A 412 21.26 -8.72 -12.39
CA ASP A 412 21.35 -10.18 -12.44
C ASP A 412 20.33 -10.84 -11.51
N ASP A 413 20.29 -10.43 -10.22
CA ASP A 413 19.33 -10.94 -9.24
C ASP A 413 17.88 -10.69 -9.72
N LEU A 414 17.60 -9.51 -10.29
CA LEU A 414 16.29 -9.17 -10.82
C LEU A 414 15.94 -9.99 -12.07
N ALA A 415 16.91 -10.30 -12.93
CA ALA A 415 16.69 -11.17 -14.09
C ALA A 415 16.34 -12.59 -13.66
N GLU A 416 17.03 -13.12 -12.64
CA GLU A 416 16.70 -14.42 -12.03
C GLU A 416 15.29 -14.43 -11.43
N PHE A 417 14.96 -13.42 -10.61
CA PHE A 417 13.61 -13.31 -10.05
C PHE A 417 12.54 -13.19 -11.15
N ARG A 418 12.79 -12.42 -12.21
CA ARG A 418 11.86 -12.31 -13.36
C ARG A 418 11.62 -13.67 -14.04
N ALA A 419 12.65 -14.51 -14.14
CA ALA A 419 12.52 -15.86 -14.67
C ALA A 419 11.67 -16.77 -13.77
N VAL A 420 11.87 -16.71 -12.45
CA VAL A 420 11.04 -17.43 -11.47
C VAL A 420 9.60 -16.94 -11.52
N ARG A 421 9.39 -15.63 -11.40
CA ARG A 421 8.08 -14.94 -11.46
C ARG A 421 7.25 -15.39 -12.65
N LYS A 422 7.86 -15.52 -13.84
CA LYS A 422 7.16 -15.91 -15.08
C LYS A 422 6.41 -17.23 -14.97
N LYS A 423 6.87 -18.18 -14.15
CA LYS A 423 6.23 -19.48 -13.93
C LYS A 423 4.87 -19.37 -13.23
N TYR A 424 4.67 -18.31 -12.45
CA TYR A 424 3.52 -18.16 -11.55
C TYR A 424 2.48 -17.14 -12.03
N LEU A 425 2.75 -16.41 -13.12
CA LEU A 425 1.85 -15.39 -13.65
C LEU A 425 0.54 -16.00 -14.14
N GLN A 426 -0.57 -15.40 -13.73
CA GLN A 426 -1.93 -15.86 -13.96
C GLN A 426 -2.71 -14.99 -14.95
N TYR A 427 -2.20 -13.81 -15.26
CA TYR A 427 -2.85 -12.82 -16.11
C TYR A 427 -1.97 -12.44 -17.29
N ARG A 428 -2.60 -11.92 -18.34
CA ARG A 428 -1.93 -11.43 -19.55
C ARG A 428 -1.59 -9.95 -19.43
#